data_AF-H0SK05-F1
#
_entry.id   AF-H0SK05-F1
#
_cell.length_a   1.000
_cell.length_b   1.000
_cell.length_c   1.000
_cell.angle_alpha   90.00
_cell.angle_beta   90.00
_cell.angle_gamma   90.00
#
_symmetry.space_group_name_H-M   'P 1'
#
loop_
_entity.id
_entity.type
_entity.pdbx_description
1 polymer ?
#
loop_
_entity_poly.entity_id
_entity_poly.type
_entity_poly.pdbx_seq_one_letter_code
_entity_poly.pdbx_strand_id
1 'polypeptide(L)'
;MTLVGITTPDVAGAIAAAGGRLADIEARSVAVGDLAALLVRTNGLSWPLLRRSRAALRSSMLTAQRILEAAAMHGPLLPARPGTVIRSRAEASRLLQSQHRPLAEALRLHGRSRQFQVTISWDPAAALAARRHHQVLVAVTRAEAGADSLATRIHDFMSAEQAAFEAGAMRALATVAQDVMALPVDQPDMLINAVVLLAPGAEPALEHALEELDRQLPGDNRIRLIGPLPAISFAAVAIDRPSRARTVAARRLLGVGEAAEPSDLRRAYLGIARAHHPDSRASPTDASVVGAAAEACRLLTRVVEARASGRTDDVLLVDILRQDQQRSI
;
A
#
# COMPACT_ATOMS: atom_id res chain seq x y z
N MET A 1 -0.45 -19.50 11.34
CA MET A 1 -1.62 -19.12 10.53
C MET A 1 -1.27 -17.83 9.79
N THR A 2 -1.93 -17.54 8.67
CA THR A 2 -1.76 -16.25 7.98
C THR A 2 -2.97 -15.38 8.28
N LEU A 3 -2.72 -14.11 8.63
CA LEU A 3 -3.75 -13.09 8.77
C LEU A 3 -4.21 -12.68 7.35
N VAL A 4 -5.51 -12.75 7.10
CA VAL A 4 -6.15 -12.23 5.88
C VAL A 4 -6.44 -10.74 6.04
N GLY A 5 -6.93 -10.36 7.21
CA GLY A 5 -7.31 -8.99 7.54
C GLY A 5 -8.07 -8.91 8.85
N ILE A 6 -8.50 -7.69 9.18
CA ILE A 6 -9.35 -7.36 10.33
C ILE A 6 -10.73 -6.95 9.78
N THR A 7 -11.78 -7.36 10.47
CA THR A 7 -13.18 -7.17 10.10
C THR A 7 -14.05 -7.06 11.37
N THR A 8 -15.38 -7.03 11.25
CA THR A 8 -16.29 -7.08 12.41
C THR A 8 -16.68 -8.53 12.77
N PRO A 9 -17.07 -8.81 14.02
CA PRO A 9 -17.62 -10.11 14.42
C PRO A 9 -18.76 -10.61 13.52
N ASP A 10 -19.64 -9.72 13.05
CA ASP A 10 -20.78 -10.08 12.19
C ASP A 10 -20.33 -10.63 10.83
N VAL A 11 -19.35 -9.97 10.18
CA VAL A 11 -18.78 -10.44 8.91
C VAL A 11 -18.05 -11.76 9.11
N ALA A 12 -17.31 -11.91 10.21
CA ALA A 12 -16.67 -13.17 10.55
C ALA A 12 -17.70 -14.30 10.83
N GLY A 13 -18.85 -13.96 11.40
CA GLY A 13 -19.99 -14.85 11.58
C GLY A 13 -20.63 -15.24 10.25
N ALA A 14 -20.82 -14.29 9.34
CA ALA A 14 -21.34 -14.55 7.99
C ALA A 14 -20.42 -15.47 7.17
N ILE A 15 -19.10 -15.30 7.25
CA ILE A 15 -18.11 -16.21 6.63
C ILE A 15 -18.21 -17.62 7.24
N ALA A 16 -18.37 -17.73 8.57
CA ALA A 16 -18.54 -19.02 9.23
C ALA A 16 -19.86 -19.71 8.83
N ALA A 17 -20.97 -18.96 8.74
CA ALA A 17 -22.27 -19.45 8.28
C ALA A 17 -22.24 -19.90 6.81
N ALA A 18 -21.44 -19.24 5.96
CA ALA A 18 -21.15 -19.65 4.58
C ALA A 18 -20.18 -20.85 4.48
N GLY A 19 -20.01 -21.64 5.55
CA GLY A 19 -19.17 -22.84 5.58
C GLY A 19 -17.70 -22.60 5.97
N GLY A 20 -17.33 -21.38 6.35
CA GLY A 20 -15.99 -21.08 6.89
C GLY A 20 -14.85 -21.24 5.87
N ARG A 21 -15.11 -20.95 4.58
CA ARG A 21 -14.09 -21.03 3.52
C ARG A 21 -13.97 -19.71 2.76
N LEU A 22 -12.74 -19.36 2.40
CA LEU A 22 -12.41 -18.21 1.56
C LEU A 22 -11.55 -18.71 0.41
N ALA A 23 -12.03 -18.59 -0.84
CA ALA A 23 -11.37 -19.16 -2.02
C ALA A 23 -10.90 -20.61 -1.81
N ASP A 24 -11.84 -21.47 -1.42
CA ASP A 24 -11.64 -22.90 -1.15
C ASP A 24 -10.72 -23.24 0.04
N ILE A 25 -10.25 -22.25 0.81
CA ILE A 25 -9.33 -22.44 1.96
C ILE A 25 -10.09 -22.25 3.28
N GLU A 26 -9.86 -23.14 4.25
CA GLU A 26 -10.44 -23.06 5.59
C GLU A 26 -10.03 -21.76 6.29
N ALA A 27 -11.03 -20.93 6.60
CA ALA A 27 -10.92 -19.68 7.32
C ALA A 27 -11.43 -19.84 8.75
N ARG A 28 -10.76 -19.16 9.69
CA ARG A 28 -11.11 -19.14 11.12
C ARG A 28 -11.04 -17.72 11.62
N SER A 29 -11.88 -17.39 12.60
CA SER A 29 -11.89 -16.08 13.24
C SER A 29 -11.43 -16.13 14.71
N VAL A 30 -10.94 -14.99 15.17
CA VAL A 30 -10.75 -14.65 16.59
C VAL A 30 -11.35 -13.27 16.78
N ALA A 31 -12.38 -13.15 17.62
CA ALA A 31 -13.06 -11.89 17.90
C ALA A 31 -12.66 -11.34 19.28
N VAL A 32 -12.60 -10.01 19.40
CA VAL A 32 -12.39 -9.25 20.62
C VAL A 32 -13.16 -7.94 20.46
N GLY A 33 -14.18 -7.71 21.29
CA GLY A 33 -15.03 -6.53 21.18
C GLY A 33 -15.75 -6.50 19.83
N ASP A 34 -15.69 -5.35 19.15
CA ASP A 34 -16.24 -5.06 17.83
C ASP A 34 -15.28 -5.43 16.66
N LEU A 35 -14.13 -6.03 16.95
CA LEU A 35 -13.15 -6.48 15.94
C LEU A 35 -13.00 -7.99 15.88
N ALA A 36 -12.73 -8.51 14.68
CA ALA A 36 -12.39 -9.89 14.42
C ALA A 36 -11.19 -10.00 13.46
N ALA A 37 -10.23 -10.85 13.79
CA ALA A 37 -9.11 -11.21 12.92
C ALA A 37 -9.48 -12.44 12.10
N LEU A 38 -9.43 -12.33 10.76
CA LEU A 38 -9.63 -13.45 9.84
C LEU A 38 -8.28 -14.15 9.58
N LEU A 39 -8.24 -15.45 9.84
CA LEU A 39 -7.05 -16.29 9.78
C LEU A 39 -7.27 -17.45 8.82
N VAL A 40 -6.27 -17.77 7.99
CA VAL A 40 -6.29 -18.98 7.14
C VAL A 40 -5.15 -19.93 7.48
N ARG A 41 -5.41 -21.23 7.28
CA ARG A 41 -4.39 -22.28 7.37
C ARG A 41 -3.67 -22.43 6.02
N THR A 42 -2.57 -21.72 5.88
CA THR A 42 -1.69 -21.84 4.71
C THR A 42 -0.56 -22.82 5.00
N ASN A 43 -0.66 -24.04 4.48
CA ASN A 43 0.42 -25.03 4.54
C ASN A 43 1.60 -24.53 3.68
N GLY A 44 2.58 -23.89 4.31
CA GLY A 44 3.82 -23.48 3.64
C GLY A 44 3.88 -22.05 3.09
N LEU A 45 2.99 -21.12 3.49
CA LEU A 45 3.23 -19.67 3.28
C LEU A 45 4.08 -19.06 4.40
N SER A 46 5.18 -19.74 4.75
CA SER A 46 6.36 -19.02 5.20
C SER A 46 6.93 -18.28 3.99
N TRP A 47 7.33 -17.01 4.17
CA TRP A 47 7.89 -16.14 3.13
C TRP A 47 9.42 -15.91 3.27
N PRO A 48 10.29 -16.90 3.59
CA PRO A 48 11.72 -16.71 3.40
C PRO A 48 12.01 -16.66 1.89
N LEU A 49 12.22 -15.44 1.40
CA LEU A 49 12.27 -15.01 -0.01
C LEU A 49 13.36 -15.66 -0.89
N LEU A 50 14.07 -16.68 -0.42
CA LEU A 50 15.37 -17.10 -0.97
C LEU A 50 15.35 -18.36 -1.85
N ARG A 51 14.26 -19.15 -1.90
CA ARG A 51 14.24 -20.44 -2.66
C ARG A 51 12.90 -20.81 -3.31
N ARG A 52 12.14 -19.85 -3.87
CA ARG A 52 10.94 -20.16 -4.67
C ARG A 52 11.06 -19.65 -6.11
N SER A 53 10.58 -20.47 -7.05
CA SER A 53 10.49 -20.08 -8.46
C SER A 53 9.49 -18.93 -8.64
N ARG A 54 9.68 -18.12 -9.70
CA ARG A 54 8.76 -17.03 -10.05
C ARG A 54 7.30 -17.51 -10.21
N ALA A 55 7.10 -18.74 -10.68
CA ALA A 55 5.79 -19.37 -10.79
C ALA A 55 5.13 -19.61 -9.42
N ALA A 56 5.88 -20.12 -8.43
CA ALA A 56 5.36 -20.33 -7.07
C ALA A 56 5.00 -19.00 -6.38
N LEU A 57 5.78 -17.94 -6.61
CA LEU A 57 5.47 -16.59 -6.12
C LEU A 57 4.18 -16.05 -6.75
N ARG A 58 4.04 -16.09 -8.08
CA ARG A 58 2.82 -15.68 -8.79
C ARG A 58 1.58 -16.45 -8.30
N SER A 59 1.69 -17.77 -8.17
CA SER A 59 0.62 -18.62 -7.63
C SER A 59 0.22 -18.19 -6.21
N SER A 60 1.18 -17.96 -5.32
CA SER A 60 0.89 -17.50 -3.95
C SER A 60 0.22 -16.12 -3.88
N MET A 61 0.58 -15.19 -4.78
CA MET A 61 -0.07 -13.88 -4.86
C MET A 61 -1.51 -14.00 -5.36
N LEU A 62 -1.76 -14.81 -6.40
CA LEU A 62 -3.12 -15.06 -6.90
C LEU A 62 -4.02 -15.73 -5.85
N THR A 63 -3.48 -16.68 -5.06
CA THR A 63 -4.21 -17.26 -3.93
C THR A 63 -4.53 -16.21 -2.86
N ALA A 64 -3.58 -15.35 -2.49
CA ALA A 64 -3.82 -14.28 -1.53
C ALA A 64 -4.89 -13.28 -2.02
N GLN A 65 -4.85 -12.94 -3.32
CA GLN A 65 -5.84 -12.10 -3.98
C GLN A 65 -7.25 -12.71 -3.89
N ARG A 66 -7.43 -13.96 -4.33
CA ARG A 66 -8.74 -14.64 -4.28
C ARG A 66 -9.31 -14.75 -2.86
N ILE A 67 -8.47 -14.95 -1.84
CA ILE A 67 -8.90 -14.96 -0.43
C ILE A 67 -9.41 -13.57 0.00
N LEU A 68 -8.70 -12.50 -0.38
CA LEU A 68 -9.06 -11.12 -0.07
C LEU A 68 -10.35 -10.69 -0.77
N GLU A 69 -10.51 -11.04 -2.05
CA GLU A 69 -11.75 -10.85 -2.82
C GLU A 69 -12.92 -11.54 -2.12
N ALA A 70 -12.80 -12.85 -1.86
CA ALA A 70 -13.84 -13.63 -1.19
C ALA A 70 -14.22 -13.05 0.18
N ALA A 71 -13.24 -12.64 1.00
CA ALA A 71 -13.50 -12.06 2.32
C ALA A 71 -14.23 -10.71 2.21
N ALA A 72 -13.84 -9.87 1.24
CA ALA A 72 -14.43 -8.56 1.02
C ALA A 72 -15.83 -8.61 0.37
N MET A 73 -16.31 -9.78 -0.06
CA MET A 73 -17.72 -9.97 -0.46
C MET A 73 -18.68 -10.03 0.73
N HIS A 74 -18.21 -10.42 1.92
CA HIS A 74 -19.06 -10.56 3.11
C HIS A 74 -19.27 -9.25 3.89
N GLY A 75 -18.43 -8.23 3.69
CA GLY A 75 -18.57 -6.94 4.36
C GLY A 75 -17.25 -6.18 4.52
N PRO A 76 -17.17 -5.22 5.47
CA PRO A 76 -15.97 -4.42 5.69
C PRO A 76 -14.73 -5.27 6.01
N LEU A 77 -13.63 -5.05 5.30
CA LEU A 77 -12.37 -5.75 5.50
C LEU A 77 -11.18 -4.78 5.39
N LEU A 78 -10.45 -4.62 6.50
CA LEU A 78 -9.12 -4.01 6.51
C LEU A 78 -8.10 -5.10 6.18
N PRO A 79 -7.50 -5.12 4.97
CA PRO A 79 -6.70 -6.24 4.52
C PRO A 79 -5.34 -6.28 5.24
N ALA A 80 -4.80 -7.48 5.44
CA ALA A 80 -3.43 -7.64 5.94
C ALA A 80 -2.45 -7.82 4.78
N ARG A 81 -1.22 -7.34 4.96
CA ARG A 81 -0.14 -7.55 3.98
C ARG A 81 0.04 -9.05 3.75
N PRO A 82 0.08 -9.54 2.48
CA PRO A 82 0.29 -10.95 2.18
C PRO A 82 1.50 -11.52 2.94
N GLY A 83 1.31 -12.68 3.58
CA GLY A 83 2.34 -13.30 4.42
C GLY A 83 2.44 -12.79 5.85
N THR A 84 1.54 -11.91 6.31
CA THR A 84 1.46 -11.54 7.73
C THR A 84 1.09 -12.75 8.59
N VAL A 85 2.06 -13.26 9.37
CA VAL A 85 1.89 -14.46 10.19
C VAL A 85 1.30 -14.15 11.55
N ILE A 86 0.37 -14.99 11.98
CA ILE A 86 -0.10 -15.12 13.37
C ILE A 86 0.27 -16.53 13.88
N ARG A 87 1.03 -16.57 14.96
CA ARG A 87 1.55 -17.75 15.66
C ARG A 87 0.44 -18.56 16.33
N SER A 88 -0.54 -17.90 16.98
CA SER A 88 -1.61 -18.57 17.73
C SER A 88 -2.89 -17.73 17.83
N ARG A 89 -4.02 -18.35 18.23
CA ARG A 89 -5.27 -17.60 18.48
C ARG A 89 -5.11 -16.58 19.60
N ALA A 90 -4.33 -16.91 20.64
CA ALA A 90 -4.01 -15.98 21.72
C ALA A 90 -3.19 -14.77 21.25
N GLU A 91 -2.30 -14.94 20.25
CA GLU A 91 -1.60 -13.80 19.64
C GLU A 91 -2.57 -12.91 18.85
N ALA A 92 -3.54 -13.48 18.12
CA ALA A 92 -4.60 -12.69 17.47
C ALA A 92 -5.46 -11.92 18.49
N SER A 93 -5.86 -12.54 19.60
CA SER A 93 -6.58 -11.84 20.68
C SER A 93 -5.76 -10.69 21.24
N ARG A 94 -4.47 -10.90 21.53
CA ARG A 94 -3.58 -9.83 22.01
C ARG A 94 -3.44 -8.69 20.99
N LEU A 95 -3.29 -9.00 19.71
CA LEU A 95 -3.22 -8.01 18.64
C LEU A 95 -4.46 -7.10 18.63
N LEU A 96 -5.66 -7.71 18.65
CA LEU A 96 -6.92 -6.97 18.66
C LEU A 96 -7.11 -6.16 19.93
N GLN A 97 -6.66 -6.65 21.09
CA GLN A 97 -6.73 -5.93 22.37
C GLN A 97 -5.76 -4.75 22.41
N SER A 98 -4.47 -4.99 22.17
CA SER A 98 -3.42 -3.98 22.36
C SER A 98 -3.38 -2.93 21.25
N GLN A 99 -3.93 -3.23 20.07
CA GLN A 99 -3.97 -2.35 18.90
C GLN A 99 -5.42 -2.05 18.46
N HIS A 100 -6.38 -2.16 19.38
CA HIS A 100 -7.81 -1.96 19.11
C HIS A 100 -8.11 -0.65 18.36
N ARG A 101 -7.75 0.49 18.97
CA ARG A 101 -8.05 1.82 18.44
C ARG A 101 -7.55 2.07 17.00
N PRO A 102 -6.26 1.85 16.65
CA PRO A 102 -5.80 2.06 15.27
C PRO A 102 -6.42 1.06 14.28
N LEU A 103 -6.70 -0.19 14.70
CA LEU A 103 -7.37 -1.17 13.84
C LEU A 103 -8.84 -0.81 13.57
N ALA A 104 -9.58 -0.39 14.59
CA ALA A 104 -10.97 0.03 14.45
C ALA A 104 -11.11 1.27 13.56
N GLU A 105 -10.24 2.28 13.76
CA GLU A 105 -10.26 3.49 12.93
C GLU A 105 -9.87 3.20 11.47
N ALA A 106 -8.84 2.39 11.23
CA ALA A 106 -8.48 2.00 9.86
C ALA A 106 -9.57 1.15 9.18
N LEU A 107 -10.24 0.25 9.92
CA LEU A 107 -11.39 -0.52 9.41
C LEU A 107 -12.59 0.39 9.10
N ARG A 108 -12.84 1.41 9.92
CA ARG A 108 -13.89 2.42 9.69
C ARG A 108 -13.60 3.25 8.43
N LEU A 109 -12.35 3.67 8.23
CA LEU A 109 -11.94 4.52 7.12
C LEU A 109 -11.85 3.77 5.78
N HIS A 110 -11.28 2.55 5.77
CA HIS A 110 -10.91 1.85 4.55
C HIS A 110 -11.64 0.51 4.33
N GLY A 111 -12.28 -0.05 5.36
CA GLY A 111 -12.82 -1.40 5.31
C GLY A 111 -13.89 -1.63 4.25
N ARG A 112 -14.65 -0.59 3.89
CA ARG A 112 -15.67 -0.66 2.83
C ARG A 112 -15.17 -0.22 1.45
N SER A 113 -14.05 0.50 1.38
CA SER A 113 -13.53 1.04 0.14
C SER A 113 -13.07 -0.07 -0.81
N ARG A 114 -13.25 0.14 -2.12
CA ARG A 114 -12.86 -0.80 -3.16
C ARG A 114 -11.65 -0.29 -3.90
N GLN A 115 -10.65 -1.14 -4.05
CA GLN A 115 -9.44 -0.86 -4.79
C GLN A 115 -9.55 -1.48 -6.19
N PHE A 116 -9.14 -0.72 -7.20
CA PHE A 116 -8.92 -1.22 -8.55
C PHE A 116 -7.53 -0.83 -9.05
N GLN A 117 -6.90 -1.70 -9.83
CA GLN A 117 -5.74 -1.32 -10.64
C GLN A 117 -6.22 -0.99 -12.06
N VAL A 118 -5.85 0.20 -12.53
CA VAL A 118 -6.08 0.70 -13.88
C VAL A 118 -4.74 0.68 -14.62
N THR A 119 -4.68 0.00 -15.76
CA THR A 119 -3.56 0.16 -16.69
C THR A 119 -4.07 0.59 -18.06
N ILE A 120 -3.46 1.63 -18.63
CA ILE A 120 -3.77 2.14 -19.97
C ILE A 120 -2.51 1.97 -20.83
N SER A 121 -2.66 1.26 -21.94
CA SER A 121 -1.62 1.12 -22.96
C SER A 121 -2.10 1.66 -24.30
N TRP A 122 -1.18 2.24 -25.07
CA TRP A 122 -1.44 2.76 -26.42
C TRP A 122 -0.62 2.04 -27.49
N ASP A 123 -1.00 2.19 -28.76
CA ASP A 123 -0.13 1.87 -29.90
C ASP A 123 0.57 3.16 -30.37
N PRO A 124 1.90 3.31 -30.20
CA PRO A 124 2.63 4.50 -30.64
C PRO A 124 2.53 4.76 -32.15
N ALA A 125 2.44 3.70 -32.97
CA ALA A 125 2.34 3.82 -34.42
C ALA A 125 0.94 4.29 -34.84
N ALA A 126 -0.13 3.73 -34.24
CA ALA A 126 -1.49 4.23 -34.45
C ALA A 126 -1.66 5.67 -33.93
N ALA A 127 -1.08 5.98 -32.77
CA ALA A 127 -1.13 7.31 -32.17
C ALA A 127 -0.43 8.38 -33.03
N LEU A 128 0.70 8.04 -33.66
CA LEU A 128 1.39 8.89 -34.63
C LEU A 128 0.59 9.00 -35.95
N ALA A 129 0.07 7.88 -36.47
CA ALA A 129 -0.70 7.85 -37.71
C ALA A 129 -1.97 8.70 -37.65
N ALA A 130 -2.71 8.65 -36.52
CA ALA A 130 -3.87 9.49 -36.27
C ALA A 130 -3.52 10.99 -36.23
N ARG A 131 -2.29 11.33 -35.84
CA ARG A 131 -1.78 12.70 -35.70
C ARG A 131 -0.99 13.20 -36.92
N ARG A 132 -0.87 12.42 -37.99
CA ARG A 132 -0.04 12.76 -39.18
C ARG A 132 -0.35 14.12 -39.85
N HIS A 133 -1.55 14.65 -39.63
CA HIS A 133 -1.99 15.96 -40.16
C HIS A 133 -1.86 17.10 -39.13
N HIS A 134 -1.38 16.83 -37.92
CA HIS A 134 -1.15 17.84 -36.88
C HIS A 134 -0.09 18.85 -37.33
N GLN A 135 -0.35 20.14 -37.13
CA GLN A 135 0.47 21.22 -37.72
C GLN A 135 1.95 21.12 -37.32
N VAL A 136 2.24 20.69 -36.09
CA VAL A 136 3.61 20.46 -35.61
C VAL A 136 4.31 19.38 -36.44
N LEU A 137 3.69 18.21 -36.65
CA LEU A 137 4.27 17.12 -37.43
C LEU A 137 4.39 17.47 -38.93
N VAL A 138 3.44 18.24 -39.47
CA VAL A 138 3.49 18.75 -40.85
C VAL A 138 4.60 19.79 -41.02
N ALA A 139 4.86 20.64 -40.03
CA ALA A 139 5.97 21.59 -40.06
C ALA A 139 7.33 20.88 -39.91
N VAL A 140 7.39 19.89 -39.00
CA VAL A 140 8.58 19.07 -38.74
C VAL A 140 9.00 18.25 -39.96
N THR A 141 8.05 17.67 -40.69
CA THR A 141 8.31 16.90 -41.93
C THR A 141 8.60 17.76 -43.17
N ARG A 142 8.25 19.05 -43.16
CA ARG A 142 8.56 20.02 -44.23
C ARG A 142 9.86 20.79 -44.04
N ALA A 143 10.43 20.78 -42.84
CA ALA A 143 11.73 21.39 -42.60
C ALA A 143 12.83 20.56 -43.28
N GLU A 144 13.73 21.22 -44.02
CA GLU A 144 14.96 20.59 -44.55
C GLU A 144 15.93 20.30 -43.39
N ALA A 145 15.63 19.24 -42.64
CA ALA A 145 16.43 18.74 -41.53
C ALA A 145 16.95 17.34 -41.84
N GLY A 146 18.15 17.02 -41.38
CA GLY A 146 18.68 15.66 -41.44
C GLY A 146 17.78 14.66 -40.69
N ALA A 147 17.78 13.39 -41.14
CA ALA A 147 16.88 12.35 -40.63
C ALA A 147 16.90 12.22 -39.08
N ASP A 148 18.07 12.36 -38.46
CA ASP A 148 18.22 12.31 -37.00
C ASP A 148 17.45 13.45 -36.30
N SER A 149 17.55 14.68 -36.81
CA SER A 149 16.81 15.83 -36.26
C SER A 149 15.30 15.72 -36.51
N LEU A 150 14.88 15.03 -37.56
CA LEU A 150 13.46 14.73 -37.81
C LEU A 150 12.95 13.71 -36.77
N ALA A 151 13.71 12.64 -36.52
CA ALA A 151 13.37 11.63 -35.53
C ALA A 151 13.26 12.20 -34.11
N THR A 152 14.21 13.05 -33.68
CA THR A 152 14.15 13.71 -32.37
C THR A 152 12.88 14.56 -32.23
N ARG A 153 12.53 15.40 -33.22
CA ARG A 153 11.34 16.26 -33.13
C ARG A 153 10.02 15.48 -33.12
N ILE A 154 9.95 14.34 -33.80
CA ILE A 154 8.79 13.44 -33.74
C ILE A 154 8.71 12.79 -32.35
N HIS A 155 9.83 12.35 -31.78
CA HIS A 155 9.91 11.82 -30.42
C HIS A 155 9.44 12.85 -29.39
N ASP A 156 10.00 14.07 -29.40
CA ASP A 156 9.64 15.15 -28.49
C ASP A 156 8.14 15.47 -28.53
N PHE A 157 7.55 15.51 -29.74
CA PHE A 157 6.11 15.71 -29.92
C PHE A 157 5.29 14.56 -29.33
N MET A 158 5.65 13.30 -29.60
CA MET A 158 4.92 12.14 -29.09
C MET A 158 5.05 12.02 -27.56
N SER A 159 6.21 12.35 -26.98
CA SER A 159 6.43 12.41 -25.53
C SER A 159 5.62 13.53 -24.86
N ALA A 160 5.45 14.68 -25.53
CA ALA A 160 4.58 15.75 -25.03
C ALA A 160 3.09 15.34 -25.06
N GLU A 161 2.62 14.70 -26.13
CA GLU A 161 1.26 14.15 -26.23
C GLU A 161 1.01 13.07 -25.16
N GLN A 162 1.96 12.17 -24.95
CA GLN A 162 1.93 11.17 -23.88
C GLN A 162 1.80 11.83 -22.50
N ALA A 163 2.68 12.77 -22.15
CA ALA A 163 2.64 13.45 -20.87
C ALA A 163 1.34 14.26 -20.65
N ALA A 164 0.79 14.86 -21.72
CA ALA A 164 -0.49 15.55 -21.67
C ALA A 164 -1.66 14.60 -21.41
N PHE A 165 -1.70 13.45 -22.09
CA PHE A 165 -2.71 12.40 -21.85
C PHE A 165 -2.57 11.82 -20.43
N GLU A 166 -1.37 11.46 -19.99
CA GLU A 166 -1.12 10.91 -18.65
C GLU A 166 -1.62 11.86 -17.55
N ALA A 167 -1.28 13.15 -17.66
CA ALA A 167 -1.74 14.16 -16.73
C ALA A 167 -3.27 14.36 -16.78
N GLY A 168 -3.89 14.21 -17.96
CA GLY A 168 -5.35 14.22 -18.13
C GLY A 168 -6.02 13.02 -17.46
N ALA A 169 -5.53 11.81 -17.75
CA ALA A 169 -6.03 10.56 -17.19
C ALA A 169 -5.92 10.52 -15.66
N MET A 170 -4.77 10.93 -15.10
CA MET A 170 -4.59 10.99 -13.65
C MET A 170 -5.54 11.99 -12.97
N ARG A 171 -5.86 13.13 -13.60
CA ARG A 171 -6.87 14.08 -13.10
C ARG A 171 -8.29 13.50 -13.16
N ALA A 172 -8.64 12.82 -14.27
CA ALA A 172 -9.95 12.17 -14.41
C ALA A 172 -10.16 11.07 -13.35
N LEU A 173 -9.17 10.19 -13.15
CA LEU A 173 -9.18 9.18 -12.09
C LEU A 173 -9.29 9.81 -10.69
N ALA A 174 -8.57 10.91 -10.43
CA ALA A 174 -8.61 11.61 -9.14
C ALA A 174 -9.93 12.36 -8.88
N THR A 175 -10.76 12.60 -9.90
CA THR A 175 -12.09 13.22 -9.73
C THR A 175 -13.13 12.20 -9.25
N VAL A 176 -12.95 10.92 -9.55
CA VAL A 176 -13.90 9.84 -9.18
C VAL A 176 -13.44 8.99 -7.99
N ALA A 177 -12.14 8.97 -7.69
CA ALA A 177 -11.56 8.21 -6.60
C ALA A 177 -11.45 9.01 -5.30
N GLN A 178 -11.52 8.32 -4.15
CA GLN A 178 -11.11 8.87 -2.85
C GLN A 178 -9.61 9.14 -2.80
N ASP A 179 -8.83 8.33 -3.53
CA ASP A 179 -7.37 8.37 -3.55
C ASP A 179 -6.82 7.67 -4.82
N VAL A 180 -5.66 8.11 -5.29
CA VAL A 180 -4.99 7.55 -6.47
C VAL A 180 -3.49 7.40 -6.20
N MET A 181 -2.95 6.22 -6.51
CA MET A 181 -1.52 5.91 -6.40
C MET A 181 -0.96 5.53 -7.78
N ALA A 182 -0.02 6.31 -8.28
CA ALA A 182 0.76 5.94 -9.45
C ALA A 182 1.72 4.77 -9.12
N LEU A 183 1.76 3.77 -9.99
CA LEU A 183 2.71 2.67 -9.97
C LEU A 183 3.74 2.84 -11.09
N PRO A 184 4.88 2.12 -11.06
CA PRO A 184 5.89 2.22 -12.10
C PRO A 184 5.31 1.67 -13.41
N VAL A 185 5.55 2.40 -14.49
CA VAL A 185 5.37 1.89 -15.84
C VAL A 185 6.53 0.93 -16.14
N ASP A 186 6.22 -0.34 -16.45
CA ASP A 186 7.21 -1.40 -16.71
C ASP A 186 7.24 -1.89 -18.16
N GLN A 187 6.45 -1.25 -19.05
CA GLN A 187 6.32 -1.58 -20.47
C GLN A 187 6.38 -0.28 -21.30
N PRO A 188 7.10 -0.22 -22.43
CA PRO A 188 7.24 1.02 -23.22
C PRO A 188 5.90 1.62 -23.69
N ASP A 189 4.93 0.75 -23.99
CA ASP A 189 3.65 1.12 -24.58
C ASP A 189 2.56 1.40 -23.53
N MET A 190 2.90 1.36 -22.24
CA MET A 190 1.96 1.62 -21.13
C MET A 190 2.08 3.07 -20.67
N LEU A 191 0.99 3.83 -20.81
CA LEU A 191 0.89 5.23 -20.39
C LEU A 191 0.60 5.34 -18.89
N ILE A 192 -0.37 4.56 -18.42
CA ILE A 192 -0.79 4.60 -17.02
C ILE A 192 -0.65 3.21 -16.41
N ASN A 193 -0.04 3.16 -15.23
CA ASN A 193 -0.19 2.09 -14.27
C ASN A 193 -0.57 2.73 -12.93
N ALA A 194 -1.83 2.64 -12.55
CA ALA A 194 -2.35 3.31 -11.36
C ALA A 194 -3.21 2.37 -10.52
N VAL A 195 -3.32 2.67 -9.24
CA VAL A 195 -4.27 2.05 -8.33
C VAL A 195 -5.19 3.15 -7.81
N VAL A 196 -6.50 2.94 -7.88
CA VAL A 196 -7.53 3.86 -7.40
C VAL A 196 -8.25 3.27 -6.21
N LEU A 197 -8.58 4.11 -5.23
CA LEU A 197 -9.42 3.78 -4.08
C LEU A 197 -10.79 4.42 -4.27
N LEU A 198 -11.84 3.61 -4.38
CA LEU A 198 -13.22 4.07 -4.54
C LEU A 198 -14.01 3.97 -3.23
N ALA A 199 -14.91 4.92 -3.05
CA ALA A 199 -16.00 4.79 -2.09
C ALA A 199 -16.98 3.69 -2.58
N PRO A 200 -17.73 3.03 -1.68
CA PRO A 200 -18.72 2.02 -2.09
C PRO A 200 -19.78 2.62 -3.03
N GLY A 201 -19.99 2.03 -4.20
CA GLY A 201 -20.97 2.48 -5.19
C GLY A 201 -20.45 3.51 -6.19
N ALA A 202 -19.17 3.88 -6.13
CA ALA A 202 -18.52 4.77 -7.10
C ALA A 202 -17.97 4.04 -8.35
N GLU A 203 -18.11 2.71 -8.41
CA GLU A 203 -17.66 1.87 -9.53
C GLU A 203 -18.18 2.36 -10.90
N PRO A 204 -19.48 2.71 -11.10
CA PRO A 204 -19.97 3.19 -12.39
C PRO A 204 -19.37 4.54 -12.81
N ALA A 205 -18.96 5.38 -11.85
CA ALA A 205 -18.30 6.65 -12.15
C ALA A 205 -16.86 6.43 -12.63
N LEU A 206 -16.16 5.42 -12.09
CA LEU A 206 -14.87 4.99 -12.63
C LEU A 206 -15.02 4.41 -14.03
N GLU A 207 -15.99 3.53 -14.26
CA GLU A 207 -16.26 2.94 -15.58
C GLU A 207 -16.50 4.04 -16.63
N HIS A 208 -17.39 4.99 -16.34
CA HIS A 208 -17.65 6.13 -17.24
C HIS A 208 -16.41 7.02 -17.49
N ALA A 209 -15.59 7.27 -16.46
CA ALA A 209 -14.35 8.01 -16.63
C ALA A 209 -13.34 7.26 -17.51
N LEU A 210 -13.29 5.93 -17.44
CA LEU A 210 -12.46 5.11 -18.32
C LEU A 210 -12.98 5.10 -19.76
N GLU A 211 -14.30 5.06 -19.98
CA GLU A 211 -14.91 5.21 -21.31
C GLU A 211 -14.61 6.57 -21.98
N GLU A 212 -14.59 7.66 -21.20
CA GLU A 212 -14.19 8.99 -21.69
C GLU A 212 -12.69 9.07 -22.02
N LEU A 213 -11.84 8.33 -21.30
CA LEU A 213 -10.41 8.23 -21.62
C LEU A 213 -10.16 7.33 -22.83
N ASP A 214 -10.91 6.26 -23.00
CA ASP A 214 -10.82 5.36 -24.17
C ASP A 214 -11.14 6.12 -25.47
N ARG A 215 -12.20 6.94 -25.44
CA ARG A 215 -12.60 7.81 -26.57
C ARG A 215 -11.55 8.86 -26.97
N GLN A 216 -10.57 9.15 -26.11
CA GLN A 216 -9.45 10.06 -26.41
C GLN A 216 -8.24 9.34 -27.05
N LEU A 217 -8.21 8.02 -27.04
CA LEU A 217 -7.10 7.21 -27.53
C LEU A 217 -7.39 6.66 -28.96
N PRO A 218 -6.54 6.95 -29.95
CA PRO A 218 -6.78 6.51 -31.33
C PRO A 218 -6.23 5.11 -31.63
N GLY A 219 -7.06 4.23 -32.21
CA GLY A 219 -6.68 2.86 -32.58
C GLY A 219 -6.98 1.81 -31.50
N ASP A 220 -6.36 0.63 -31.61
CA ASP A 220 -6.60 -0.54 -30.74
C ASP A 220 -5.87 -0.42 -29.38
N ASN A 221 -6.19 0.65 -28.66
CA ASN A 221 -5.66 0.91 -27.33
C ASN A 221 -6.25 -0.05 -26.30
N ARG A 222 -5.57 -0.20 -25.16
CA ARG A 222 -5.99 -1.16 -24.14
C ARG A 222 -6.04 -0.54 -22.75
N ILE A 223 -7.25 -0.18 -22.34
CA ILE A 223 -7.58 -0.01 -20.93
C ILE A 223 -7.83 -1.40 -20.32
N ARG A 224 -7.25 -1.66 -19.15
CA ARG A 224 -7.50 -2.87 -18.36
C ARG A 224 -7.73 -2.48 -16.91
N LEU A 225 -8.88 -2.89 -16.40
CA LEU A 225 -9.32 -2.74 -15.01
C LEU A 225 -9.17 -4.08 -14.28
N ILE A 226 -8.56 -4.09 -13.09
CA ILE A 226 -8.38 -5.27 -12.25
C ILE A 226 -8.92 -4.98 -10.84
N GLY A 227 -9.93 -5.72 -10.41
CA GLY A 227 -10.61 -5.56 -9.12
C GLY A 227 -12.03 -6.14 -9.17
N PRO A 228 -12.88 -5.88 -8.16
CA PRO A 228 -12.59 -5.09 -6.96
C PRO A 228 -11.76 -5.86 -5.93
N LEU A 229 -10.79 -5.16 -5.33
CA LEU A 229 -10.02 -5.65 -4.17
C LEU A 229 -10.41 -4.85 -2.91
N PRO A 230 -10.20 -5.37 -1.69
CA PRO A 230 -10.08 -4.52 -0.51
C PRO A 230 -8.84 -3.60 -0.63
N ALA A 231 -8.78 -2.55 0.18
CA ALA A 231 -7.81 -1.44 0.10
C ALA A 231 -6.32 -1.79 0.43
N ILE A 232 -5.78 -2.85 -0.17
CA ILE A 232 -4.48 -3.45 0.18
C ILE A 232 -3.27 -2.57 -0.14
N SER A 233 -3.33 -1.73 -1.17
CA SER A 233 -2.26 -0.78 -1.48
C SER A 233 -2.33 0.49 -0.63
N PHE A 234 -3.48 0.76 0.01
CA PHE A 234 -3.72 2.00 0.78
C PHE A 234 -3.64 1.81 2.29
N ALA A 235 -4.10 0.65 2.80
CA ALA A 235 -4.26 0.39 4.22
C ALA A 235 -4.01 -1.09 4.59
N ALA A 236 -2.81 -1.61 4.28
CA ALA A 236 -2.43 -2.98 4.65
C ALA A 236 -1.98 -3.08 6.11
N VAL A 237 -2.62 -3.95 6.90
CA VAL A 237 -2.14 -4.33 8.24
C VAL A 237 -0.84 -5.10 8.12
N ALA A 238 0.24 -4.57 8.71
CA ALA A 238 1.48 -5.28 8.98
C ALA A 238 1.71 -5.40 10.50
N ILE A 239 2.41 -6.46 10.91
CA ILE A 239 2.74 -6.71 12.32
C ILE A 239 4.26 -6.70 12.50
N ASP A 240 4.77 -5.68 13.18
CA ASP A 240 6.12 -5.65 13.70
C ASP A 240 6.18 -6.36 15.07
N ARG A 241 7.30 -7.04 15.30
CA ARG A 241 7.62 -7.76 16.54
C ARG A 241 9.02 -7.33 16.96
N PRO A 242 9.16 -6.15 17.58
CA PRO A 242 10.47 -5.60 17.91
C PRO A 242 11.22 -6.53 18.85
N SER A 243 12.40 -6.97 18.42
CA SER A 243 13.24 -7.86 19.23
C SER A 243 13.72 -7.15 20.50
N ARG A 244 13.98 -7.91 21.57
CA ARG A 244 14.57 -7.36 22.80
C ARG A 244 15.86 -6.58 22.51
N ALA A 245 16.67 -7.04 21.55
CA ALA A 245 17.88 -6.34 21.11
C ALA A 245 17.58 -4.97 20.47
N ARG A 246 16.57 -4.87 19.58
CA ARG A 246 16.16 -3.58 18.98
C ARG A 246 15.64 -2.61 20.04
N THR A 247 14.82 -3.09 20.97
CA THR A 247 14.29 -2.27 22.08
C THR A 247 15.40 -1.79 23.02
N VAL A 248 16.38 -2.65 23.36
CA VAL A 248 17.55 -2.27 24.17
C VAL A 248 18.45 -1.27 23.44
N ALA A 249 18.68 -1.44 22.13
CA ALA A 249 19.44 -0.49 21.33
C ALA A 249 18.78 0.89 21.28
N ALA A 250 17.46 0.95 21.07
CA ALA A 250 16.69 2.19 21.11
C ALA A 250 16.78 2.89 22.48
N ARG A 251 16.70 2.14 23.59
CA ARG A 251 16.85 2.71 24.94
C ARG A 251 18.24 3.28 25.18
N ARG A 252 19.29 2.58 24.72
CA ARG A 252 20.69 3.05 24.79
C ARG A 252 20.89 4.33 23.98
N LEU A 253 20.33 4.41 22.77
CA LEU A 253 20.44 5.61 21.92
C LEU A 253 19.81 6.86 22.57
N LEU A 254 18.69 6.70 23.26
CA LEU A 254 18.06 7.80 24.01
C LEU A 254 18.62 8.02 25.42
N GLY A 255 19.50 7.15 25.92
CA GLY A 255 19.99 7.21 27.31
C GLY A 255 18.91 6.97 28.38
N VAL A 256 17.86 6.19 28.08
CA VAL A 256 16.71 5.98 28.97
C VAL A 256 16.68 4.57 29.60
N GLY A 257 16.24 4.49 30.86
CA GLY A 257 16.05 3.23 31.57
C GLY A 257 14.84 2.41 31.07
N GLU A 258 14.63 1.20 31.60
CA GLU A 258 13.50 0.34 31.21
C GLU A 258 12.14 0.89 31.66
N ALA A 259 12.09 1.56 32.82
CA ALA A 259 10.90 2.17 33.42
C ALA A 259 10.61 3.62 32.93
N ALA A 260 11.21 4.04 31.81
CA ALA A 260 10.99 5.39 31.27
C ALA A 260 9.57 5.57 30.71
N GLU A 261 8.90 6.63 31.14
CA GLU A 261 7.55 7.01 30.68
C GLU A 261 7.59 7.70 29.30
N PRO A 262 6.46 7.79 28.56
CA PRO A 262 6.41 8.45 27.25
C PRO A 262 6.89 9.92 27.27
N SER A 263 6.72 10.60 28.41
CA SER A 263 7.22 11.96 28.64
C SER A 263 8.75 12.02 28.73
N ASP A 264 9.40 11.02 29.32
CA ASP A 264 10.85 10.90 29.41
C ASP A 264 11.47 10.57 28.05
N LEU A 265 10.84 9.66 27.29
CA LEU A 265 11.24 9.34 25.92
C LEU A 265 11.26 10.61 25.04
N ARG A 266 10.18 11.41 25.10
CA ARG A 266 10.07 12.68 24.38
C ARG A 266 11.10 13.70 24.85
N ARG A 267 11.38 13.78 26.16
CA ARG A 267 12.39 14.69 26.73
C ARG A 267 13.80 14.33 26.23
N ALA A 268 14.14 13.04 26.24
CA ALA A 268 15.42 12.52 25.75
C ALA A 268 15.63 12.81 24.26
N TYR A 269 14.63 12.51 23.42
CA TYR A 269 14.65 12.83 21.99
C TYR A 269 14.85 14.34 21.73
N LEU A 270 14.11 15.21 22.43
CA LEU A 270 14.25 16.66 22.28
C LEU A 270 15.62 17.17 22.76
N GLY A 271 16.25 16.50 23.73
CA GLY A 271 17.64 16.77 24.13
C GLY A 271 18.63 16.53 22.98
N ILE A 272 18.56 15.35 22.35
CA ILE A 272 19.40 14.97 21.20
C ILE A 272 19.15 15.92 20.02
N ALA A 273 17.88 16.17 19.67
CA ALA A 273 17.52 17.05 18.55
C ALA A 273 18.02 18.49 18.74
N ARG A 274 18.08 19.00 19.98
CA ARG A 274 18.65 20.32 20.30
C ARG A 274 20.18 20.34 20.25
N ALA A 275 20.83 19.27 20.71
CA ALA A 275 22.29 19.15 20.71
C ALA A 275 22.89 19.06 19.30
N HIS A 276 22.12 18.53 18.34
CA HIS A 276 22.52 18.36 16.94
C HIS A 276 21.76 19.31 15.98
N HIS A 277 21.16 20.40 16.48
CA HIS A 277 20.47 21.37 15.63
C HIS A 277 21.47 22.15 14.75
N PRO A 278 21.15 22.52 13.49
CA PRO A 278 22.05 23.34 12.66
C PRO A 278 22.47 24.68 13.29
N ASP A 279 21.63 25.27 14.14
CA ASP A 279 21.96 26.50 14.87
C ASP A 279 22.79 26.26 16.15
N SER A 280 22.99 25.01 16.56
CA SER A 280 23.83 24.69 17.71
C SER A 280 25.29 24.65 17.28
N ARG A 281 26.11 25.58 17.79
CA ARG A 281 27.55 25.74 17.48
C ARG A 281 28.45 24.54 17.84
N ALA A 282 27.89 23.39 18.23
CA ALA A 282 28.60 22.31 18.91
C ALA A 282 29.08 21.17 18.00
N SER A 283 28.48 20.98 16.81
CA SER A 283 28.86 19.91 15.87
C SER A 283 28.30 20.21 14.47
N PRO A 284 28.92 19.72 13.37
CA PRO A 284 28.18 19.52 12.13
C PRO A 284 26.90 18.71 12.39
N THR A 285 25.82 19.09 11.72
CA THR A 285 24.48 18.48 11.85
C THR A 285 24.50 17.05 11.34
N ASP A 286 24.61 16.08 12.24
CA ASP A 286 24.37 14.68 11.90
C ASP A 286 22.86 14.39 11.89
N ALA A 287 22.23 14.68 10.75
CA ALA A 287 20.82 14.40 10.52
C ALA A 287 20.48 12.90 10.67
N SER A 288 21.46 12.00 10.51
CA SER A 288 21.28 10.56 10.74
C SER A 288 21.04 10.26 12.22
N VAL A 289 21.80 10.89 13.12
CA VAL A 289 21.63 10.74 14.58
C VAL A 289 20.25 11.24 15.04
N VAL A 290 19.80 12.40 14.55
CA VAL A 290 18.47 12.93 14.90
C VAL A 290 17.35 12.02 14.34
N GLY A 291 17.51 11.51 13.11
CA GLY A 291 16.59 10.55 12.50
C GLY A 291 16.48 9.23 13.29
N ALA A 292 17.63 8.66 13.68
CA ALA A 292 17.70 7.44 14.48
C ALA A 292 17.11 7.63 15.88
N ALA A 293 17.37 8.77 16.54
CA ALA A 293 16.77 9.12 17.83
C ALA A 293 15.24 9.29 17.71
N ALA A 294 14.74 9.87 16.61
CA ALA A 294 13.32 9.96 16.34
C ALA A 294 12.67 8.57 16.14
N GLU A 295 13.32 7.65 15.42
CA GLU A 295 12.83 6.27 15.29
C GLU A 295 12.83 5.53 16.64
N ALA A 296 13.93 5.63 17.40
CA ALA A 296 14.03 5.02 18.72
C ALA A 296 12.94 5.53 19.68
N CYS A 297 12.64 6.83 19.66
CA CYS A 297 11.55 7.41 20.43
C CYS A 297 10.18 6.87 19.99
N ARG A 298 9.90 6.86 18.68
CA ARG A 298 8.63 6.32 18.14
C ARG A 298 8.44 4.84 18.50
N LEU A 299 9.49 4.03 18.37
CA LEU A 299 9.47 2.61 18.72
C LEU A 299 9.17 2.42 20.21
N LEU A 300 9.90 3.12 21.09
CA LEU A 300 9.75 2.94 22.53
C LEU A 300 8.40 3.44 23.05
N THR A 301 7.88 4.55 22.53
CA THR A 301 6.53 5.03 22.88
C THR A 301 5.48 3.97 22.53
N ARG A 302 5.51 3.44 21.30
CA ARG A 302 4.59 2.36 20.88
C ARG A 302 4.72 1.09 21.72
N VAL A 303 5.94 0.72 22.11
CA VAL A 303 6.18 -0.43 23.00
C VAL A 303 5.61 -0.21 24.41
N VAL A 304 5.72 1.00 24.96
CA VAL A 304 5.13 1.34 26.26
C VAL A 304 3.60 1.33 26.19
N GLU A 305 3.01 1.97 25.17
CA GLU A 305 1.56 1.98 24.94
C GLU A 305 0.98 0.57 24.76
N ALA A 306 1.63 -0.27 23.96
CA ALA A 306 1.20 -1.65 23.74
C ALA A 306 1.30 -2.53 25.01
N ARG A 307 2.26 -2.25 25.90
CA ARG A 307 2.41 -2.91 27.21
C ARG A 307 1.40 -2.42 28.24
N ALA A 308 1.06 -1.14 28.25
CA ALA A 308 -0.04 -0.62 29.08
C ALA A 308 -1.37 -1.34 28.77
N SER A 309 -1.58 -1.68 27.50
CA SER A 309 -2.73 -2.46 27.02
C SER A 309 -2.59 -3.99 27.14
N GLY A 310 -1.46 -4.54 27.62
CA GLY A 310 -1.23 -6.00 27.60
C GLY A 310 -0.09 -6.49 28.50
N ARG A 311 -0.41 -7.44 29.41
CA ARG A 311 0.46 -7.94 30.49
C ARG A 311 1.62 -8.88 30.07
N THR A 312 2.22 -8.71 28.88
CA THR A 312 3.22 -9.66 28.33
C THR A 312 4.38 -9.00 27.60
N ASP A 313 5.57 -9.61 27.67
CA ASP A 313 6.79 -9.14 27.00
C ASP A 313 6.80 -9.29 25.47
N ASP A 314 6.01 -10.21 24.89
CA ASP A 314 5.88 -10.40 23.43
C ASP A 314 4.95 -9.31 22.85
N VAL A 315 5.51 -8.11 22.68
CA VAL A 315 4.82 -6.92 22.17
C VAL A 315 4.60 -7.02 20.66
N LEU A 316 3.35 -6.80 20.25
CA LEU A 316 2.93 -6.71 18.86
C LEU A 316 2.63 -5.26 18.53
N LEU A 317 3.26 -4.72 17.49
CA LEU A 317 2.96 -3.40 16.96
C LEU A 317 2.29 -3.54 15.59
N VAL A 318 1.19 -2.82 15.36
CA VAL A 318 0.52 -2.75 14.07
C VAL A 318 0.92 -1.49 13.34
N ASP A 319 1.38 -1.66 12.10
CA ASP A 319 1.48 -0.59 11.12
C ASP A 319 0.35 -0.76 10.10
N ILE A 320 -0.36 0.34 9.79
CA ILE A 320 -1.27 0.41 8.64
C ILE A 320 -0.47 1.06 7.52
N LEU A 321 -0.05 0.26 6.55
CA LEU A 321 0.93 0.66 5.56
C LEU A 321 0.27 0.98 4.22
N ARG A 322 0.70 2.10 3.64
CA ARG A 322 0.48 2.49 2.26
C ARG A 322 1.65 2.02 1.39
N GLN A 323 1.39 1.56 0.17
CA GLN A 323 2.37 0.87 -0.68
C GLN A 323 3.48 1.79 -1.23
N ASP A 324 3.17 3.06 -1.47
CA ASP A 324 4.15 4.08 -1.89
C ASP A 324 5.16 4.39 -0.76
N GLN A 325 4.69 4.52 0.49
CA GLN A 325 5.54 4.71 1.68
C GLN A 325 6.50 3.55 1.95
N GLN A 326 6.19 2.34 1.48
CA GLN A 326 7.07 1.16 1.65
C GLN A 326 8.30 1.16 0.73
N ARG A 327 8.37 2.02 -0.29
CA ARG A 327 9.46 2.01 -1.29
C ARG A 327 10.64 2.93 -0.95
N SER A 328 10.55 3.66 0.15
CA SER A 328 11.58 4.60 0.60
C SER A 328 12.46 4.02 1.72
N ILE A 329 12.51 2.67 1.83
CA ILE A 329 13.29 1.88 2.80
C ILE A 329 13.99 0.75 2.04
#